data_AF-A0A3B8QXS9-F1
#
_entry.id   AF-A0A3B8QXS9-F1
#
_cell.length_a   1.000
_cell.length_b   1.000
_cell.length_c   1.000
_cell.angle_alpha   90.00
_cell.angle_beta   90.00
_cell.angle_gamma   90.00
#
_symmetry.space_group_name_H-M   'P 1'
#
loop_
_entity.id
_entity.type
_entity.pdbx_description
1 polymer ?
#
loop_
_entity_poly.entity_id
_entity_poly.type
_entity_poly.pdbx_seq_one_letter_code
_entity_poly.pdbx_strand_id
1 'polypeptide(L)' 'MKWIKKLLGLRTPLEKKKAELSKMRLQAMKVQRNGNIRAYSELSKKIEELEDEIVNMIDLN' A
#
# COMPACT_ATOMS: atom_id res chain seq x y z
N MET A 1 -18.82 -15.66 -9.02
CA MET A 1 -17.46 -15.41 -9.56
C MET A 1 -16.43 -14.85 -8.57
N LYS A 2 -16.76 -13.89 -7.68
CA LYS A 2 -15.80 -13.30 -6.72
C LYS A 2 -15.21 -14.31 -5.71
N TRP A 3 -15.95 -15.35 -5.34
CA TRP A 3 -15.52 -16.35 -4.34
C TRP A 3 -14.40 -17.29 -4.86
N ILE A 4 -14.39 -17.63 -6.16
CA ILE A 4 -13.38 -18.54 -6.76
C ILE A 4 -12.02 -17.86 -6.82
N LYS A 5 -11.99 -16.55 -7.17
CA LYS A 5 -10.73 -15.78 -7.18
C LYS A 5 -10.12 -15.70 -5.78
N LYS A 6 -10.95 -15.55 -4.75
CA LYS A 6 -10.53 -15.58 -3.35
C LYS A 6 -10.02 -16.95 -2.92
N LEU A 7 -10.65 -18.04 -3.40
CA LEU A 7 -10.24 -19.43 -3.15
C LEU A 7 -8.93 -19.81 -3.85
N LEU A 8 -8.68 -19.27 -5.04
CA LEU A 8 -7.45 -19.45 -5.83
C LEU A 8 -6.31 -18.50 -5.43
N GLY A 9 -6.49 -17.69 -4.37
CA GLY A 9 -5.48 -16.72 -3.92
C GLY A 9 -5.24 -15.55 -4.87
N LEU A 10 -6.08 -15.37 -5.90
CA LEU A 10 -5.99 -14.30 -6.87
C LEU A 10 -6.50 -13.00 -6.25
N ARG A 11 -5.59 -12.26 -5.61
CA ARG A 11 -5.85 -10.90 -5.12
C ARG A 11 -6.16 -9.97 -6.29
N THR A 12 -7.22 -9.18 -6.12
CA THR A 12 -7.54 -8.07 -7.05
C THR A 12 -6.39 -7.06 -7.10
N PRO A 13 -6.22 -6.30 -8.18
CA PRO A 13 -5.22 -5.24 -8.25
C PRO A 13 -5.29 -4.26 -7.05
N LEU A 14 -6.50 -3.93 -6.61
CA LEU A 14 -6.74 -3.10 -5.43
C LEU A 14 -6.23 -3.76 -4.14
N GLU A 15 -6.51 -5.05 -3.93
CA GLU A 15 -6.01 -5.79 -2.77
C GLU A 15 -4.48 -5.92 -2.76
N LYS A 16 -3.85 -6.01 -3.94
CA LYS A 16 -2.38 -6.00 -4.06
C LYS A 16 -1.81 -4.67 -3.60
N LYS A 17 -2.34 -3.54 -4.10
CA LYS A 17 -1.90 -2.20 -3.70
C LYS A 17 -2.15 -1.92 -2.21
N LYS A 18 -3.29 -2.32 -1.66
CA LYS A 18 -3.56 -2.22 -0.20
C LYS A 18 -2.54 -3.01 0.63
N ALA A 19 -2.14 -4.20 0.16
CA ALA A 19 -1.13 -5.00 0.84
C ALA A 19 0.27 -4.36 0.75
N GLU A 20 0.61 -3.77 -0.38
CA GLU A 20 1.84 -3.00 -0.56
C GLU A 20 1.89 -1.77 0.34
N LEU A 21 0.82 -0.99 0.38
CA LEU A 21 0.65 0.16 1.27
C LEU A 21 0.88 -0.22 2.74
N SER A 22 0.30 -1.33 3.19
CA SER A 22 0.50 -1.84 4.55
C SER A 22 1.97 -2.16 4.84
N LYS A 23 2.69 -2.78 3.89
CA LYS A 23 4.12 -3.07 4.03
C LYS A 23 4.96 -1.79 4.09
N MET A 24 4.66 -0.80 3.25
CA MET A 24 5.39 0.46 3.21
C MET A 24 5.19 1.26 4.49
N ARG A 25 3.96 1.32 5.03
CA ARG A 25 3.68 1.92 6.34
C ARG A 25 4.47 1.25 7.47
N LEU A 26 4.55 -0.08 7.48
CA LEU A 26 5.36 -0.80 8.46
C LEU A 26 6.85 -0.47 8.34
N GLN A 27 7.37 -0.37 7.11
CA GLN A 27 8.76 0.04 6.87
C GLN A 27 9.01 1.48 7.32
N ALA A 28 8.11 2.41 6.99
CA ALA A 28 8.21 3.81 7.40
C ALA A 28 8.27 3.93 8.93
N MET A 29 7.42 3.20 9.65
CA MET A 29 7.48 3.15 11.12
C MET A 29 8.82 2.62 11.63
N LYS A 30 9.40 1.60 10.98
CA LYS A 30 10.72 1.07 11.37
C LYS A 30 11.83 2.09 11.17
N VAL A 31 11.91 2.75 10.01
CA VAL A 31 12.96 3.78 9.79
C VAL A 31 12.74 5.03 10.65
N GLN A 32 11.49 5.41 10.91
CA GLN A 32 11.18 6.50 11.86
C GLN A 32 11.70 6.18 13.26
N ARG A 33 11.43 4.97 13.76
CA ARG A 33 11.93 4.51 15.08
C ARG A 33 13.45 4.45 15.15
N ASN A 34 14.10 4.13 14.03
CA ASN A 34 15.56 4.12 13.91
C ASN A 34 16.16 5.53 13.73
N GLY A 35 15.35 6.59 13.76
CA GLY A 35 15.81 7.98 13.61
C GLY A 35 16.25 8.35 12.18
N ASN A 36 16.01 7.50 11.18
CA ASN A 36 16.36 7.79 9.80
C ASN A 36 15.26 8.63 9.13
N ILE A 37 15.29 9.94 9.42
CA ILE A 37 14.29 10.91 8.96
C ILE A 37 14.25 11.00 7.42
N ARG A 38 15.40 10.90 6.74
CA ARG A 38 15.45 10.95 5.27
C ARG A 38 14.72 9.77 4.65
N ALA A 39 15.05 8.55 5.08
CA ALA A 39 14.39 7.35 4.59
C ALA A 39 12.90 7.33 4.94
N TYR A 40 12.54 7.85 6.12
CA TYR A 40 11.14 8.04 6.49
C TYR A 40 10.42 8.99 5.53
N SER A 41 10.97 10.17 5.24
CA SER A 41 10.37 11.15 4.33
C SER A 41 10.21 10.60 2.91
N GLU A 42 11.21 9.87 2.41
CA GLU A 42 11.13 9.21 1.09
C GLU A 42 10.03 8.14 1.06
N LEU A 43 9.86 7.36 2.14
CA LEU A 43 8.78 6.37 2.24
C LEU A 43 7.41 7.04 2.39
N SER A 44 7.30 8.13 3.16
CA SER A 44 6.05 8.87 3.34
C SER A 44 5.52 9.41 2.02
N LYS A 45 6.37 9.99 1.17
CA LYS A 45 5.96 10.45 -0.18
C LYS A 45 5.39 9.31 -1.03
N LYS A 46 6.07 8.18 -1.05
CA LYS A 46 5.61 7.00 -1.81
C LYS A 46 4.31 6.41 -1.24
N ILE A 47 4.10 6.53 0.07
CA ILE A 47 2.85 6.12 0.72
C ILE A 47 1.70 7.02 0.27
N GLU A 48 1.90 8.33 0.25
CA GLU A 48 0.91 9.30 -0.25
C GLU A 48 0.56 9.02 -1.72
N GLU A 49 1.56 8.86 -2.59
CA GLU A 49 1.36 8.52 -4.01
C GLU A 49 0.53 7.23 -4.18
N LEU A 50 0.83 6.19 -3.39
CA LEU A 50 0.10 4.92 -3.46
C LEU A 50 -1.32 5.02 -2.89
N GLU A 51 -1.55 5.89 -1.91
CA GLU A 51 -2.87 6.20 -1.37
C GLU A 51 -3.74 6.90 -2.42
N ASP A 52 -3.17 7.89 -3.12
CA ASP A 52 -3.84 8.59 -4.22
C ASP A 52 -4.20 7.62 -5.35
N GLU A 53 -3.30 6.73 -5.73
CA GLU A 53 -3.59 5.68 -6.71
C GLU A 53 -4.74 4.76 -6.27
N ILE A 54 -4.77 4.37 -4.99
CA ILE A 54 -5.83 3.52 -4.44
C ILE A 54 -7.17 4.25 -4.46
N VAL A 55 -7.21 5.54 -4.08
CA VAL A 55 -8.42 6.36 -4.12
C VAL A 55 -8.92 6.50 -5.55
N ASN A 56 -8.05 6.86 -6.49
CA ASN A 56 -8.41 6.95 -7.91
C ASN A 56 -8.98 5.64 -8.45
N MET A 57 -8.44 4.48 -8.03
CA MET A 57 -8.99 3.18 -8.41
C MET A 57 -10.36 2.87 -7.79
N ILE A 58 -10.70 3.48 -6.65
CA ILE A 58 -12.01 3.32 -6.00
C ILE A 58 -13.02 4.26 -6.66
N ASP A 59 -12.65 5.52 -6.91
CA ASP A 59 -13.54 6.53 -7.49
C ASP A 59 -13.85 6.31 -8.99
N LEU A 60 -12.97 5.60 -9.71
CA LEU A 60 -13.18 5.21 -11.11
C LEU A 60 -13.97 3.89 -11.30
N ASN A 61 -14.48 3.27 -10.22
CA ASN A 61 -15.31 2.04 -10.25
C ASN A 61 -16.75 2.31 -9.81
#